data_AF-N8UTI7-F1
#
_entry.id   AF-N8UTI7-F1
#
_cell.length_a   1.000
_cell.length_b   1.000
_cell.length_c   1.000
_cell.angle_alpha   90.00
_cell.angle_beta   90.00
_cell.angle_gamma   90.00
#
_symmetry.space_group_name_H-M   'P 1'
#
loop_
_entity.id
_entity.type
_entity.pdbx_description
1 polymer ?
#
loop_
_entity_poly.entity_id
_entity_poly.type
_entity_poly.pdbx_seq_one_letter_code
_entity_poly.pdbx_strand_id
1 'polypeptide(L)'
;MKQLMLIYFLSALVLFALFSVLSYGYGNGYVYIYWREWQFQSSVWGLIALFIAISLFSQLCWLVAKRYFTREQRKKETILHFKELHPYEQLGIVWLLDASKDQQVFIERVFTQSGLLSNIIDAQFDYQNGDYAAALQSLDKSAPMAFELAELQRIDIFLEQKETEKALTHLEFLAQHQLSPWLVEIETAYQQRITALWGKLALQEPWLFLQTTQYGLLDAEHRDLWLQQLLIHFDQASVDDLAALQQRYLVLQDEIETRPYSSKVLWLKLLARMPEMSVQHEDLALHLLQDQFDPEVFYLWFQQQLLKQIPDYAYVEQRIIQLEQRYTSVPMLAFAKWHIYTATQRQAEAEQLLTLYPDNILMSYLRIKSTLGDNQDLIKQLNLIFENDVNFLNFKI
;
A
#
# COMPACT_ATOMS: atom_id res chain seq x y z
N MET A 1 -12.09 -34.01 -29.74
CA MET A 1 -11.57 -35.36 -29.39
C MET A 1 -12.45 -36.12 -28.38
N LYS A 2 -12.97 -35.50 -27.29
CA LYS A 2 -13.83 -36.20 -26.31
C LYS A 2 -15.12 -36.80 -26.91
N GLN A 3 -15.82 -36.08 -27.80
CA GLN A 3 -17.03 -36.59 -28.46
C GLN A 3 -16.75 -37.77 -29.41
N LEU A 4 -15.65 -37.72 -30.17
CA LEU A 4 -15.23 -38.84 -31.04
C LEU A 4 -14.93 -40.10 -30.24
N MET A 5 -14.22 -40.00 -29.11
CA MET A 5 -13.98 -41.13 -28.21
C MET A 5 -15.28 -41.72 -27.65
N LEU A 6 -16.24 -40.86 -27.30
CA LEU A 6 -17.55 -41.27 -26.76
C LEU A 6 -18.40 -41.98 -27.81
N ILE A 7 -18.35 -41.51 -29.07
CA ILE A 7 -19.01 -42.18 -30.20
C ILE A 7 -18.40 -43.56 -30.45
N TYR A 8 -17.05 -43.67 -30.48
CA TYR A 8 -16.39 -44.96 -30.65
C TYR A 8 -16.72 -45.94 -29.51
N PHE A 9 -16.73 -45.46 -28.26
CA PHE A 9 -17.12 -46.26 -27.09
C PHE A 9 -18.57 -46.75 -27.19
N LEU A 10 -19.49 -45.86 -27.56
CA LEU A 10 -20.91 -46.19 -27.69
C LEU A 10 -21.16 -47.16 -28.85
N SER A 11 -20.49 -47.00 -29.98
CA SER A 11 -20.55 -47.97 -31.09
C SER A 11 -19.96 -49.34 -30.72
N ALA A 12 -18.88 -49.36 -29.92
CA ALA A 12 -18.31 -50.61 -29.42
C ALA A 12 -19.26 -51.31 -28.43
N LEU A 13 -19.98 -50.54 -27.60
CA LEU A 13 -20.95 -51.06 -26.63
C LEU A 13 -22.21 -51.61 -27.32
N VAL A 14 -22.67 -50.96 -28.38
CA VAL A 14 -23.77 -51.47 -29.23
C VAL A 14 -23.37 -52.75 -29.94
N LEU A 15 -22.17 -52.81 -30.54
CA LEU A 15 -21.65 -54.04 -31.14
C LEU A 15 -21.53 -55.15 -30.10
N PHE A 16 -21.04 -54.85 -28.90
CA PHE A 16 -20.93 -55.80 -27.79
C PHE A 16 -22.30 -56.37 -27.39
N ALA A 17 -23.32 -55.52 -27.24
CA ALA A 17 -24.68 -55.95 -26.93
C ALA A 17 -25.27 -56.85 -28.03
N LEU A 18 -25.03 -56.51 -29.29
CA LEU A 18 -25.52 -57.27 -30.46
C LEU A 18 -24.86 -58.66 -30.53
N PHE A 19 -23.55 -58.75 -30.32
CA PHE A 19 -22.82 -60.03 -30.28
C PHE A 19 -23.18 -60.87 -29.04
N SER A 20 -23.47 -60.24 -27.90
CA SER A 20 -23.90 -60.94 -26.69
C SER A 20 -25.24 -61.64 -26.90
N VAL A 21 -26.22 -60.94 -27.50
CA VAL A 21 -27.55 -61.49 -27.83
C VAL A 21 -27.44 -62.59 -28.90
N LEU A 22 -26.61 -62.41 -29.93
CA LEU A 22 -26.41 -63.42 -30.98
C LEU A 22 -25.69 -64.69 -30.48
N SER A 23 -24.92 -64.61 -29.39
CA SER A 23 -24.23 -65.77 -28.78
C SER A 23 -25.10 -66.54 -27.77
N TYR A 24 -26.32 -66.07 -27.49
CA TYR A 24 -27.20 -66.65 -26.48
C TYR A 24 -27.77 -68.01 -26.96
N GLY A 25 -27.06 -69.10 -26.65
CA GLY A 25 -27.49 -70.48 -26.97
C GLY A 25 -26.36 -71.43 -27.36
N TYR A 26 -25.21 -70.92 -27.79
CA TYR A 26 -24.00 -71.70 -28.08
C TYR A 26 -22.93 -71.19 -27.10
N GLY A 27 -22.62 -71.96 -26.05
CA GLY A 27 -21.81 -71.50 -24.90
C GLY A 27 -20.52 -70.76 -25.27
N ASN A 28 -19.96 -70.00 -24.32
CA ASN A 28 -18.98 -68.89 -24.37
C ASN A 28 -17.79 -68.88 -25.38
N GLY A 29 -17.67 -69.84 -26.30
CA GLY A 29 -16.68 -69.92 -27.37
C GLY A 29 -15.31 -70.22 -26.78
N TYR A 30 -14.79 -71.43 -27.02
CA TYR A 30 -13.46 -71.78 -26.55
C TYR A 30 -12.41 -71.42 -27.61
N VAL A 31 -11.45 -70.58 -27.24
CA VAL A 31 -10.33 -70.21 -28.09
C VAL A 31 -9.06 -70.81 -27.50
N TYR A 32 -8.42 -71.67 -28.29
CA TYR A 32 -7.12 -72.25 -27.99
C TYR A 32 -6.09 -71.68 -28.95
N ILE A 33 -5.15 -70.89 -28.44
CA ILE A 33 -4.02 -70.39 -29.22
C ILE A 33 -2.78 -71.16 -28.78
N TYR A 34 -2.16 -71.87 -29.72
CA TYR A 34 -0.90 -72.57 -29.53
C TYR A 34 0.19 -71.90 -30.35
N TRP A 35 1.21 -71.36 -29.69
CA TRP A 35 2.37 -70.78 -30.36
C TRP A 35 3.67 -71.19 -29.66
N ARG A 36 4.48 -72.02 -30.32
CA ARG A 36 5.67 -72.66 -29.73
C ARG A 36 5.34 -73.34 -28.39
N GLU A 37 5.94 -72.92 -27.28
CA GLU A 37 5.67 -73.48 -25.94
C GLU A 37 4.55 -72.76 -25.20
N TRP A 38 3.96 -71.71 -25.79
CA TRP A 38 2.90 -70.94 -25.15
C TRP A 38 1.54 -71.51 -25.52
N GLN A 39 0.82 -71.98 -24.51
CA GLN A 39 -0.56 -72.44 -24.61
C GLN A 39 -1.47 -71.43 -23.93
N PHE A 40 -2.33 -70.76 -24.70
CA PHE A 40 -3.31 -69.83 -24.16
C PHE A 40 -4.72 -70.37 -24.36
N GLN A 41 -5.41 -70.62 -23.25
CA GLN A 41 -6.77 -71.12 -23.22
C GLN A 41 -7.68 -70.01 -22.68
N SER A 42 -8.63 -69.52 -23.48
CA SER A 42 -9.57 -68.50 -23.02
C SER A 42 -10.92 -68.60 -23.71
N SER A 43 -11.92 -67.93 -23.15
CA SER A 43 -13.18 -67.70 -23.85
C SER A 43 -13.02 -66.61 -24.91
N VAL A 44 -13.85 -66.63 -25.95
CA VAL A 44 -13.87 -65.56 -26.98
C VAL A 44 -14.02 -64.18 -26.30
N TRP A 45 -14.85 -64.09 -25.27
CA TRP A 45 -15.05 -62.88 -24.47
C TRP A 45 -13.82 -62.45 -23.69
N GLY A 46 -13.07 -63.40 -23.10
CA GLY A 46 -11.81 -63.11 -22.42
C GLY A 46 -10.76 -62.56 -23.38
N LEU A 47 -10.73 -63.05 -24.61
CA LEU A 47 -9.81 -62.60 -25.64
C LEU A 47 -10.15 -61.19 -26.15
N ILE A 48 -11.44 -60.88 -26.35
CA ILE A 48 -11.89 -59.52 -26.70
C ILE A 48 -11.57 -58.53 -25.58
N ALA A 49 -11.83 -58.89 -24.31
CA ALA A 49 -11.50 -58.05 -23.16
C ALA A 49 -9.99 -57.78 -23.06
N LEU A 50 -9.16 -58.79 -23.32
CA LEU A 50 -7.71 -58.64 -23.37
C LEU A 50 -7.27 -57.66 -24.47
N PHE A 51 -7.86 -57.73 -25.67
CA PHE A 51 -7.56 -56.78 -26.75
C PHE A 51 -7.95 -55.34 -26.39
N ILE A 52 -9.11 -55.14 -25.75
CA ILE A 52 -9.53 -53.82 -25.27
C ILE A 52 -8.54 -53.29 -24.22
N ALA A 53 -8.13 -54.14 -23.27
CA ALA A 53 -7.15 -53.77 -22.26
C ALA A 53 -5.80 -53.37 -22.88
N ILE A 54 -5.28 -54.18 -23.82
CA ILE A 54 -4.03 -53.88 -24.53
C ILE A 54 -4.14 -52.58 -25.33
N SER A 55 -5.27 -52.33 -26.00
CA SER A 55 -5.52 -51.08 -26.73
C SER A 55 -5.50 -49.87 -25.80
N LEU A 56 -6.16 -49.98 -24.64
CA LEU A 56 -6.19 -48.92 -23.62
C LEU A 56 -4.79 -48.65 -23.06
N PHE A 57 -4.02 -49.69 -22.74
CA PHE A 57 -2.63 -49.56 -22.31
C PHE A 57 -1.75 -48.92 -23.39
N SER A 58 -1.91 -49.32 -24.65
CA SER A 58 -1.18 -48.72 -25.77
C SER A 58 -1.51 -47.23 -25.92
N GLN A 59 -2.77 -46.83 -25.75
CA GLN A 59 -3.18 -45.42 -25.79
C GLN A 59 -2.62 -44.62 -24.61
N LEU A 60 -2.62 -45.18 -23.40
CA LEU A 60 -2.01 -44.56 -22.22
C LEU A 60 -0.49 -44.38 -22.42
N CYS A 61 0.21 -45.42 -22.87
CA CYS A 61 1.63 -45.37 -23.18
C CYS A 61 1.93 -44.31 -24.25
N TRP A 62 1.12 -44.23 -25.31
CA TRP A 62 1.26 -43.21 -26.36
C TRP A 62 1.09 -41.79 -25.83
N LEU A 63 0.09 -41.55 -24.97
CA LEU A 63 -0.13 -40.23 -24.37
C LEU A 63 1.04 -39.79 -23.49
N VAL A 64 1.58 -40.72 -22.68
CA VAL A 64 2.75 -40.46 -21.83
C VAL A 64 3.99 -40.21 -22.68
N ALA A 65 4.27 -41.09 -23.66
CA ALA A 65 5.40 -40.94 -24.57
C ALA A 65 5.32 -39.62 -25.35
N LYS A 66 4.16 -39.28 -25.91
CA LYS A 66 3.96 -38.02 -26.64
C LYS A 66 4.23 -36.82 -25.74
N ARG A 67 3.71 -36.79 -24.51
CA ARG A 67 3.98 -35.70 -23.55
C ARG A 67 5.48 -35.59 -23.24
N TYR A 68 6.15 -36.72 -23.04
CA TYR A 68 7.58 -36.76 -22.76
C TYR A 68 8.43 -36.24 -23.93
N PHE A 69 8.22 -36.77 -25.14
CA PHE A 69 8.95 -36.33 -26.33
C PHE A 69 8.68 -34.86 -26.67
N THR A 70 7.44 -34.40 -26.54
CA THR A 70 7.11 -32.98 -26.79
C THR A 70 7.83 -32.05 -25.79
N ARG A 71 7.99 -32.48 -24.53
CA ARG A 71 8.71 -31.71 -23.50
C ARG A 71 10.20 -31.62 -23.79
N GLU A 72 10.83 -32.72 -24.21
CA GLU A 72 12.25 -32.75 -24.56
C GLU A 72 12.56 -32.00 -25.86
N GLN A 73 11.65 -32.04 -26.83
CA GLN A 73 11.80 -31.30 -28.08
C GLN A 73 11.74 -29.78 -27.85
N ARG A 74 10.84 -29.29 -26.98
CA ARG A 74 10.74 -27.86 -26.62
C ARG A 74 11.98 -27.28 -25.94
N LYS A 75 12.78 -28.10 -25.24
CA LYS A 75 14.05 -27.62 -24.65
C LYS A 75 15.11 -27.31 -25.70
N LYS A 76 14.95 -27.81 -26.92
CA LYS A 76 15.93 -27.70 -28.02
C LYS A 76 15.49 -26.75 -29.13
N GLU A 77 14.21 -26.39 -29.18
CA GLU A 77 13.67 -25.46 -30.17
C GLU A 77 13.98 -24.02 -29.73
N THR A 78 14.71 -23.29 -30.58
CA THR A 78 14.86 -21.83 -30.45
C THR A 78 13.50 -21.19 -30.70
N ILE A 79 12.89 -20.63 -29.66
CA ILE A 79 11.57 -19.99 -29.75
C ILE A 79 11.72 -18.69 -30.57
N LEU A 80 11.06 -18.63 -31.73
CA LEU A 80 11.10 -17.46 -32.64
C LEU A 80 9.81 -16.63 -32.59
N HIS A 81 8.70 -17.19 -32.10
CA HIS A 81 7.40 -16.51 -32.09
C HIS A 81 6.68 -16.59 -30.74
N PHE A 82 6.21 -15.44 -30.25
CA PHE A 82 5.49 -15.32 -28.97
C PHE A 82 4.27 -16.26 -28.89
N LYS A 83 3.52 -16.45 -29.99
CA LYS A 83 2.31 -17.30 -30.04
C LYS A 83 2.58 -18.79 -29.82
N GLU A 84 3.82 -19.24 -29.97
CA GLU A 84 4.22 -20.66 -29.83
C GLU A 84 4.56 -21.03 -28.39
N LEU A 85 4.74 -20.02 -27.52
CA LEU A 85 4.99 -20.20 -26.09
C LEU A 85 3.78 -20.81 -25.37
N HIS A 86 4.03 -21.42 -24.22
CA HIS A 86 2.94 -21.90 -23.37
C HIS A 86 2.12 -20.71 -22.84
N PRO A 87 0.78 -20.82 -22.67
CA PRO A 87 -0.04 -19.71 -22.16
C PRO A 87 0.47 -19.10 -20.84
N TYR A 88 1.02 -19.91 -19.93
CA TYR A 88 1.65 -19.41 -18.69
C TYR A 88 2.95 -18.63 -18.94
N GLU A 89 3.75 -19.02 -19.93
CA GLU A 89 4.97 -18.30 -20.32
C GLU A 89 4.60 -16.99 -21.04
N GLN A 90 3.55 -17.01 -21.86
CA GLN A 90 2.98 -15.82 -22.49
C GLN A 90 2.46 -14.84 -21.44
N LEU A 91 1.68 -15.31 -20.47
CA LEU A 91 1.22 -14.50 -19.34
C LEU A 91 2.39 -13.95 -18.53
N GLY A 92 3.41 -14.77 -18.25
CA GLY A 92 4.61 -14.35 -17.54
C GLY A 92 5.38 -13.25 -18.27
N ILE A 93 5.59 -13.38 -19.59
CA ILE A 93 6.25 -12.36 -20.40
C ILE A 93 5.40 -11.09 -20.49
N VAL A 94 4.08 -11.22 -20.67
CA VAL A 94 3.16 -10.08 -20.71
C VAL A 94 3.19 -9.32 -19.38
N TRP A 95 3.20 -10.03 -18.27
CA TRP A 95 3.32 -9.44 -16.94
C TRP A 95 4.69 -8.78 -16.72
N LEU A 96 5.79 -9.43 -17.10
CA LEU A 96 7.15 -8.88 -16.98
C LEU A 96 7.38 -7.61 -17.83
N LEU A 97 6.68 -7.48 -18.95
CA LEU A 97 6.77 -6.34 -19.85
C LEU A 97 5.69 -5.29 -19.63
N ASP A 98 4.81 -5.49 -18.64
CA ASP A 98 3.60 -4.69 -18.41
C ASP A 98 2.75 -4.48 -19.69
N ALA A 99 2.75 -5.47 -20.58
CA ALA A 99 2.09 -5.43 -21.88
C ALA A 99 0.64 -5.93 -21.83
N SER A 100 0.00 -5.83 -20.66
CA SER A 100 -1.33 -6.37 -20.38
C SER A 100 -2.39 -5.77 -21.31
N LYS A 101 -2.30 -4.47 -21.57
CA LYS A 101 -3.19 -3.74 -22.48
C LYS A 101 -3.05 -4.20 -23.95
N ASP A 102 -1.82 -4.39 -24.42
CA ASP A 102 -1.54 -4.81 -25.80
C ASP A 102 -1.98 -6.26 -26.09
N GLN A 103 -2.08 -7.09 -25.05
CA GLN A 103 -2.47 -8.50 -25.14
C GLN A 103 -3.81 -8.80 -24.46
N GLN A 104 -4.69 -7.80 -24.31
CA GLN A 104 -6.02 -7.95 -23.69
C GLN A 104 -6.80 -9.15 -24.24
N VAL A 105 -6.94 -9.26 -25.56
CA VAL A 105 -7.67 -10.35 -26.24
C VAL A 105 -7.09 -11.73 -25.94
N PHE A 106 -5.77 -11.81 -25.71
CA PHE A 106 -5.13 -13.06 -25.32
C PHE A 106 -5.46 -13.41 -23.86
N ILE A 107 -5.32 -12.45 -22.94
CA ILE A 107 -5.57 -12.65 -21.51
C ILE A 107 -7.03 -13.04 -21.27
N GLU A 108 -7.99 -12.30 -21.84
CA GLU A 108 -9.42 -12.61 -21.76
C GLU A 108 -9.71 -14.05 -22.22
N ARG A 109 -9.10 -14.47 -23.35
CA ARG A 109 -9.27 -15.84 -23.88
C ARG A 109 -8.73 -16.91 -22.94
N VAL A 110 -7.61 -16.64 -22.26
CA VAL A 110 -7.05 -17.59 -21.28
C VAL A 110 -7.97 -17.74 -20.08
N PHE A 111 -8.60 -16.65 -19.63
CA PHE A 111 -9.45 -16.64 -18.44
C PHE A 111 -10.94 -16.86 -18.71
N THR A 112 -11.41 -16.91 -19.97
CA THR A 112 -12.84 -17.10 -20.31
C THR A 112 -13.46 -18.36 -19.69
N GLN A 113 -12.65 -19.41 -19.50
CA GLN A 113 -13.11 -20.68 -18.90
C GLN A 113 -12.93 -20.72 -17.37
N SER A 114 -12.34 -19.68 -16.78
CA SER A 114 -12.11 -19.59 -15.34
C SER A 114 -13.40 -19.16 -14.64
N GLY A 115 -14.00 -20.09 -13.88
CA GLY A 115 -15.14 -19.77 -13.03
C GLY A 115 -14.82 -18.79 -11.89
N LEU A 116 -13.52 -18.61 -11.56
CA LEU A 116 -13.08 -17.73 -10.48
C LEU A 116 -12.71 -16.33 -11.00
N LEU A 117 -11.91 -16.25 -12.07
CA LEU A 117 -11.24 -15.01 -12.48
C LEU A 117 -11.81 -14.33 -13.73
N SER A 118 -12.67 -14.98 -14.53
CA SER A 118 -13.13 -14.40 -15.81
C SER A 118 -13.69 -12.98 -15.62
N ASN A 119 -14.67 -12.83 -14.74
CA ASN A 119 -15.35 -11.56 -14.52
C ASN A 119 -14.46 -10.48 -13.87
N ILE A 120 -13.45 -10.88 -13.09
CA ILE A 120 -12.49 -9.96 -12.45
C ILE A 120 -11.51 -9.43 -13.50
N ILE A 121 -11.04 -10.31 -14.39
CA ILE A 121 -10.15 -9.93 -15.49
C ILE A 121 -10.88 -9.02 -16.48
N ASP A 122 -12.12 -9.35 -16.83
CA ASP A 122 -12.95 -8.51 -17.70
C ASP A 122 -13.13 -7.12 -17.06
N ALA A 123 -13.48 -7.07 -15.77
CA ALA A 123 -13.58 -5.81 -15.03
C ALA A 123 -12.25 -5.04 -15.00
N GLN A 124 -11.10 -5.71 -14.93
CA GLN A 124 -9.78 -5.07 -14.86
C GLN A 124 -9.45 -4.37 -16.17
N PHE A 125 -9.84 -4.95 -17.30
CA PHE A 125 -9.69 -4.29 -18.59
C PHE A 125 -10.68 -3.13 -18.76
N ASP A 126 -11.95 -3.30 -18.35
CA ASP A 126 -12.94 -2.22 -18.34
C ASP A 126 -12.45 -1.03 -17.51
N TYR A 127 -11.90 -1.29 -16.32
CA TYR A 127 -11.25 -0.31 -15.45
C TYR A 127 -10.08 0.41 -16.14
N GLN A 128 -9.16 -0.33 -16.75
CA GLN A 128 -8.01 0.24 -17.46
C GLN A 128 -8.41 1.07 -18.70
N ASN A 129 -9.58 0.79 -19.27
CA ASN A 129 -10.16 1.53 -20.38
C ASN A 129 -11.00 2.74 -19.91
N GLY A 130 -11.17 2.93 -18.60
CA GLY A 130 -11.93 4.01 -17.98
C GLY A 130 -13.45 3.78 -17.94
N ASP A 131 -13.93 2.59 -18.31
CA ASP A 131 -15.35 2.23 -18.21
C ASP A 131 -15.64 1.60 -16.84
N TYR A 132 -15.69 2.46 -15.83
CA TYR A 132 -15.94 2.05 -14.45
C TYR A 132 -17.32 1.41 -14.24
N ALA A 133 -18.32 1.79 -15.01
CA ALA A 133 -19.67 1.24 -14.88
C ALA A 133 -19.73 -0.21 -15.38
N ALA A 134 -19.12 -0.49 -16.53
CA ALA A 134 -18.97 -1.84 -17.04
C ALA A 134 -18.13 -2.70 -16.09
N ALA A 135 -17.03 -2.15 -15.56
CA ALA A 135 -16.17 -2.85 -14.61
C ALA A 135 -16.95 -3.29 -13.36
N LEU A 136 -17.74 -2.40 -12.75
CA LEU A 136 -18.57 -2.73 -11.58
C LEU A 136 -19.62 -3.81 -11.90
N GLN A 137 -20.27 -3.73 -13.08
CA GLN A 137 -21.24 -4.73 -13.51
C GLN A 137 -20.60 -6.11 -13.72
N SER A 138 -19.37 -6.14 -14.22
CA SER A 138 -18.58 -7.37 -14.34
C SER A 138 -18.24 -7.93 -12.95
N LEU A 139 -17.83 -7.08 -12.01
CA LEU A 139 -17.55 -7.48 -10.63
C LEU A 139 -18.77 -8.06 -9.90
N ASP A 140 -19.99 -7.57 -10.15
CA ASP A 140 -21.23 -8.11 -9.60
C ASP A 140 -21.50 -9.57 -9.98
N LYS A 141 -20.94 -10.04 -11.10
CA LYS A 141 -21.07 -11.42 -11.57
C LYS A 141 -19.97 -12.34 -11.05
N SER A 142 -19.01 -11.82 -10.27
CA SER A 142 -17.87 -12.58 -9.77
C SER A 142 -18.30 -13.74 -8.87
N ALA A 143 -17.53 -14.82 -8.88
CA ALA A 143 -17.82 -15.96 -8.02
C ALA A 143 -17.65 -15.57 -6.54
N PRO A 144 -18.49 -16.09 -5.61
CA PRO A 144 -18.36 -15.80 -4.19
C PRO A 144 -16.99 -16.15 -3.60
N MET A 145 -16.29 -17.14 -4.18
CA MET A 145 -14.95 -17.54 -3.74
C MET A 145 -13.84 -16.53 -4.13
N ALA A 146 -14.13 -15.59 -5.03
CA ALA A 146 -13.21 -14.54 -5.48
C ALA A 146 -13.58 -13.17 -4.90
N PHE A 147 -14.41 -13.16 -3.86
CA PHE A 147 -14.99 -11.96 -3.26
C PHE A 147 -13.91 -10.93 -2.90
N GLU A 148 -12.86 -11.33 -2.19
CA GLU A 148 -11.81 -10.42 -1.74
C GLU A 148 -11.12 -9.71 -2.90
N LEU A 149 -10.83 -10.43 -3.99
CA LEU A 149 -10.22 -9.84 -5.19
C LEU A 149 -11.18 -8.86 -5.90
N ALA A 150 -12.46 -9.22 -5.97
CA ALA A 150 -13.47 -8.35 -6.56
C ALA A 150 -13.67 -7.07 -5.73
N GLU A 151 -13.66 -7.17 -4.40
CA GLU A 151 -13.77 -6.02 -3.50
C GLU A 151 -12.58 -5.09 -3.58
N LEU A 152 -11.35 -5.61 -3.62
CA LEU A 152 -10.15 -4.78 -3.80
C LEU A 152 -10.25 -3.92 -5.06
N GLN A 153 -10.74 -4.50 -6.16
CA GLN A 153 -10.92 -3.78 -7.41
C GLN A 153 -12.10 -2.80 -7.37
N ARG A 154 -13.20 -3.14 -6.69
CA ARG A 154 -14.32 -2.22 -6.43
C ARG A 154 -13.85 -0.97 -5.69
N ILE A 155 -13.02 -1.14 -4.66
CA ILE A 155 -12.46 -0.03 -3.89
C ILE A 155 -11.61 0.86 -4.81
N ASP A 156 -10.74 0.30 -5.64
CA ASP A 156 -9.98 1.08 -6.61
C ASP A 156 -10.86 1.91 -7.53
N ILE A 157 -11.93 1.31 -8.06
CA ILE A 157 -12.89 2.00 -8.93
C ILE A 157 -13.56 3.16 -8.18
N PHE A 158 -14.03 2.93 -6.95
CA PHE A 158 -14.65 4.00 -6.16
C PHE A 158 -13.68 5.14 -5.85
N LEU A 159 -12.40 4.82 -5.57
CA LEU A 159 -11.36 5.83 -5.35
C LEU A 159 -11.02 6.62 -6.64
N GLU A 160 -11.08 6.00 -7.82
CA GLU A 160 -10.92 6.72 -9.09
C GLU A 160 -12.13 7.60 -9.42
N GLN A 161 -13.33 7.15 -9.07
CA GLN A 161 -14.57 7.92 -9.23
C GLN A 161 -14.77 9.01 -8.17
N LYS A 162 -13.86 9.12 -7.20
CA LYS A 162 -13.96 10.03 -6.03
C LYS A 162 -15.18 9.73 -5.14
N GLU A 163 -15.67 8.50 -5.15
CA GLU A 163 -16.71 8.01 -4.23
C GLU A 163 -16.07 7.48 -2.94
N THR A 164 -15.35 8.35 -2.23
CA THR A 164 -14.46 7.99 -1.12
C THR A 164 -15.18 7.41 0.09
N GLU A 165 -16.41 7.84 0.40
CA GLU A 165 -17.24 7.26 1.47
C GLU A 165 -17.60 5.78 1.19
N LYS A 166 -17.91 5.45 -0.08
CA LYS A 166 -18.16 4.06 -0.48
C LYS A 166 -16.87 3.27 -0.36
N ALA A 167 -15.77 3.77 -0.90
CA ALA A 167 -14.46 3.13 -0.80
C ALA A 167 -14.08 2.83 0.67
N LEU A 168 -14.31 3.80 1.57
CA LEU A 168 -14.10 3.63 3.01
C LEU A 168 -14.94 2.47 3.57
N THR A 169 -16.24 2.44 3.29
CA THR A 169 -17.15 1.39 3.77
C THR A 169 -16.67 -0.01 3.36
N HIS A 170 -16.26 -0.16 2.11
CA HIS A 170 -15.73 -1.42 1.58
C HIS A 170 -14.37 -1.79 2.18
N LEU A 171 -13.49 -0.80 2.41
CA LEU A 171 -12.21 -1.01 3.07
C LEU A 171 -12.38 -1.46 4.53
N GLU A 172 -13.28 -0.83 5.28
CA GLU A 172 -13.58 -1.23 6.67
C GLU A 172 -14.18 -2.64 6.72
N PHE A 173 -15.04 -2.98 5.76
CA PHE A 173 -15.57 -4.34 5.63
C PHE A 173 -14.45 -5.36 5.44
N LEU A 174 -13.55 -5.15 4.47
CA LEU A 174 -12.44 -6.07 4.21
C LEU A 174 -11.50 -6.21 5.40
N ALA A 175 -11.36 -5.16 6.20
CA ALA A 175 -10.47 -5.16 7.34
C ALA A 175 -11.05 -5.93 8.56
N GLN A 176 -12.36 -6.21 8.57
CA GLN A 176 -13.02 -7.09 9.54
C GLN A 176 -13.25 -8.51 8.98
N HIS A 177 -13.14 -8.67 7.67
CA HIS A 177 -13.40 -9.93 6.97
C HIS A 177 -12.26 -10.93 7.15
N GLN A 178 -12.61 -12.20 7.39
CA GLN A 178 -11.63 -13.28 7.50
C GLN A 178 -11.12 -13.69 6.12
N LEU A 179 -9.81 -13.63 5.92
CA LEU A 179 -9.18 -13.99 4.65
C LEU A 179 -9.51 -15.44 4.25
N SER A 180 -9.94 -15.62 3.00
CA SER A 180 -10.20 -16.94 2.43
C SER A 180 -8.98 -17.87 2.50
N PRO A 181 -9.16 -19.19 2.79
CA PRO A 181 -8.05 -20.13 3.00
C PRO A 181 -7.03 -20.21 1.85
N TRP A 182 -7.48 -19.99 0.61
CA TRP A 182 -6.63 -20.08 -0.58
C TRP A 182 -5.75 -18.83 -0.80
N LEU A 183 -6.07 -17.70 -0.15
CA LEU A 183 -5.27 -16.47 -0.19
C LEU A 183 -4.19 -16.43 0.90
N VAL A 184 -4.20 -17.35 1.86
CA VAL A 184 -3.24 -17.39 2.98
C VAL A 184 -1.79 -17.52 2.48
N GLU A 185 -1.56 -18.29 1.42
CA GLU A 185 -0.21 -18.44 0.84
C GLU A 185 0.35 -17.12 0.27
N ILE A 186 -0.53 -16.17 -0.06
CA ILE A 186 -0.19 -14.85 -0.62
C ILE A 186 -0.71 -13.69 0.24
N GLU A 187 -0.92 -13.93 1.54
CA GLU A 187 -1.48 -12.96 2.47
C GLU A 187 -0.67 -11.65 2.49
N THR A 188 0.66 -11.74 2.40
CA THR A 188 1.54 -10.55 2.38
C THR A 188 1.24 -9.63 1.20
N ALA A 189 1.02 -10.19 0.01
CA ALA A 189 0.67 -9.41 -1.18
C ALA A 189 -0.74 -8.81 -1.07
N TYR A 190 -1.68 -9.55 -0.47
CA TYR A 190 -3.02 -9.06 -0.18
C TYR A 190 -2.99 -7.87 0.79
N GLN A 191 -2.25 -7.98 1.89
CA GLN A 191 -2.10 -6.90 2.87
C GLN A 191 -1.41 -5.68 2.26
N GLN A 192 -0.37 -5.87 1.44
CA GLN A 192 0.26 -4.77 0.70
C GLN A 192 -0.73 -4.04 -0.21
N ARG A 193 -1.60 -4.79 -0.90
CA ARG A 193 -2.64 -4.18 -1.74
C ARG A 193 -3.64 -3.38 -0.90
N ILE A 194 -4.09 -3.90 0.23
CA ILE A 194 -4.97 -3.18 1.16
C ILE A 194 -4.31 -1.91 1.69
N THR A 195 -3.06 -1.99 2.15
CA THR A 195 -2.30 -0.83 2.63
C THR A 195 -2.18 0.26 1.57
N ALA A 196 -1.94 -0.13 0.30
CA ALA A 196 -1.91 0.83 -0.81
C ALA A 196 -3.26 1.52 -1.04
N LEU A 197 -4.39 0.79 -0.92
CA LEU A 197 -5.73 1.37 -1.03
C LEU A 197 -6.06 2.33 0.11
N TRP A 198 -5.70 1.97 1.35
CA TRP A 198 -5.79 2.88 2.49
C TRP A 198 -4.93 4.12 2.30
N GLY A 199 -3.72 3.96 1.77
CA GLY A 199 -2.84 5.07 1.41
C GLY A 199 -3.50 6.00 0.40
N LYS A 200 -4.06 5.46 -0.69
CA LYS A 200 -4.77 6.25 -1.70
C LYS A 200 -5.96 7.01 -1.11
N LEU A 201 -6.78 6.37 -0.27
CA LEU A 201 -7.88 7.02 0.43
C LEU A 201 -7.37 8.16 1.33
N ALA A 202 -6.36 7.90 2.16
CA ALA A 202 -5.80 8.87 3.10
C ALA A 202 -5.20 10.09 2.41
N LEU A 203 -4.68 9.93 1.19
CA LEU A 203 -4.15 11.05 0.41
C LEU A 203 -5.24 11.86 -0.32
N GLN A 204 -6.35 11.22 -0.72
CA GLN A 204 -7.47 11.91 -1.35
C GLN A 204 -8.33 12.66 -0.34
N GLU A 205 -8.67 12.03 0.78
CA GLU A 205 -9.53 12.58 1.82
C GLU A 205 -8.91 12.35 3.21
N PRO A 206 -7.92 13.18 3.61
CA PRO A 206 -7.11 12.95 4.82
C PRO A 206 -7.91 13.03 6.12
N TRP A 207 -8.96 13.85 6.15
CA TRP A 207 -9.87 14.00 7.29
C TRP A 207 -10.86 12.84 7.40
N LEU A 208 -11.38 12.35 6.28
CA LEU A 208 -12.23 11.15 6.25
C LEU A 208 -11.47 9.94 6.80
N PHE A 209 -10.18 9.80 6.46
CA PHE A 209 -9.34 8.72 6.97
C PHE A 209 -9.18 8.74 8.51
N LEU A 210 -9.29 9.89 9.17
CA LEU A 210 -9.21 9.96 10.64
C LEU A 210 -10.40 9.29 11.33
N GLN A 211 -11.54 9.19 10.65
CA GLN A 211 -12.76 8.60 11.17
C GLN A 211 -12.72 7.06 11.15
N THR A 212 -11.65 6.48 10.57
CA THR A 212 -11.50 5.03 10.44
C THR A 212 -11.35 4.34 11.78
N THR A 213 -12.05 3.22 11.92
CA THR A 213 -11.95 2.37 13.12
C THR A 213 -10.60 1.66 13.25
N GLN A 214 -9.86 1.53 12.14
CA GLN A 214 -8.60 0.79 12.08
C GLN A 214 -7.39 1.72 12.10
N TYR A 215 -6.76 1.81 13.28
CA TYR A 215 -5.54 2.56 13.50
C TYR A 215 -4.34 1.86 12.81
N GLY A 216 -3.57 2.59 12.00
CA GLY A 216 -2.21 2.15 11.62
C GLY A 216 -2.04 1.32 10.34
N LEU A 217 -3.03 1.23 9.44
CA LEU A 217 -2.91 0.45 8.19
C LEU A 217 -2.00 1.07 7.11
N LEU A 218 -1.43 2.24 7.39
CA LEU A 218 -0.52 2.92 6.48
C LEU A 218 0.93 2.50 6.73
N ASP A 219 1.66 2.24 5.64
CA ASP A 219 3.10 2.10 5.67
C ASP A 219 3.80 3.43 6.03
N ALA A 220 5.12 3.39 6.21
CA ALA A 220 5.87 4.57 6.65
C ALA A 220 5.76 5.76 5.68
N GLU A 221 5.77 5.50 4.38
CA GLU A 221 5.72 6.55 3.36
C GLU A 221 4.34 7.21 3.31
N HIS A 222 3.28 6.41 3.23
CA HIS A 222 1.91 6.91 3.17
C HIS A 222 1.50 7.61 4.47
N ARG A 223 2.03 7.21 5.64
CA ARG A 223 1.82 7.95 6.89
C ARG A 223 2.36 9.37 6.81
N ASP A 224 3.62 9.53 6.39
CA ASP A 224 4.24 10.85 6.32
C ASP A 224 3.56 11.73 5.26
N LEU A 225 3.18 11.15 4.13
CA LEU A 225 2.39 11.86 3.11
C LEU A 225 1.01 12.26 3.63
N TRP A 226 0.32 11.38 4.37
CA TRP A 226 -0.97 11.72 4.98
C TRP A 226 -0.85 12.87 5.99
N LEU A 227 0.17 12.87 6.85
CA LEU A 227 0.42 13.99 7.77
C LEU A 227 0.68 15.30 7.03
N GLN A 228 1.40 15.24 5.90
CA GLN A 228 1.59 16.40 5.03
C GLN A 228 0.27 16.89 4.42
N GLN A 229 -0.61 15.98 3.97
CA GLN A 229 -1.93 16.34 3.47
C GLN A 229 -2.80 17.01 4.55
N LEU A 230 -2.78 16.50 5.79
CA LEU A 230 -3.44 17.15 6.93
C LEU A 230 -2.91 18.57 7.17
N LEU A 231 -1.60 18.80 7.06
CA LEU A 231 -1.01 20.13 7.22
C LEU A 231 -1.43 21.11 6.10
N ILE A 232 -1.52 20.62 4.85
CA ILE A 232 -1.94 21.41 3.68
C ILE A 232 -3.41 21.80 3.81
N HIS A 233 -4.27 20.85 4.21
CA HIS A 233 -5.72 21.02 4.30
C HIS A 233 -6.22 21.36 5.71
N PHE A 234 -5.33 21.81 6.60
CA PHE A 234 -5.65 22.08 8.01
C PHE A 234 -6.77 23.11 8.19
N ASP A 235 -6.75 24.19 7.39
CA ASP A 235 -7.71 25.29 7.52
C ASP A 235 -9.14 24.89 7.08
N GLN A 236 -9.30 23.70 6.50
CA GLN A 236 -10.59 23.14 6.07
C GLN A 236 -11.19 22.18 7.11
N ALA A 237 -10.47 21.88 8.19
CA ALA A 237 -10.90 20.93 9.21
C ALA A 237 -12.14 21.40 9.97
N SER A 238 -13.08 20.47 10.22
CA SER A 238 -14.18 20.71 11.14
C SER A 238 -13.76 20.56 12.61
N VAL A 239 -14.63 20.95 13.53
CA VAL A 239 -14.38 20.77 14.98
C VAL A 239 -14.26 19.28 15.33
N ASP A 240 -15.08 18.43 14.72
CA ASP A 240 -15.06 16.98 14.93
C ASP A 240 -13.78 16.35 14.39
N ASP A 241 -13.29 16.85 13.25
CA ASP A 241 -12.02 16.42 12.66
C ASP A 241 -10.82 16.73 13.56
N LEU A 242 -10.78 17.94 14.13
CA LEU A 242 -9.73 18.33 15.07
C LEU A 242 -9.80 17.48 16.34
N ALA A 243 -11.00 17.21 16.86
CA ALA A 243 -11.18 16.32 18.01
C ALA A 243 -10.70 14.89 17.70
N ALA A 244 -11.00 14.37 16.50
CA ALA A 244 -10.52 13.07 16.05
C ALA A 244 -9.00 13.02 15.92
N LEU A 245 -8.37 14.08 15.38
CA LEU A 245 -6.91 14.19 15.28
C LEU A 245 -6.24 14.22 16.66
N GLN A 246 -6.82 14.94 17.62
CA GLN A 246 -6.33 14.96 19.00
C GLN A 246 -6.37 13.56 19.63
N GLN A 247 -7.51 12.88 19.53
CA GLN A 247 -7.65 11.50 20.01
C GLN A 247 -6.66 10.56 19.32
N ARG A 248 -6.48 10.70 18.01
CA ARG A 248 -5.52 9.92 17.23
C ARG A 248 -4.10 10.09 17.72
N TYR A 249 -3.69 11.32 18.05
CA TYR A 249 -2.38 11.58 18.62
C TYR A 249 -2.21 10.89 19.98
N LEU A 250 -3.19 11.05 20.88
CA LEU A 250 -3.13 10.47 22.22
C LEU A 250 -3.02 8.95 22.21
N VAL A 251 -3.76 8.28 21.31
CA VAL A 251 -3.69 6.82 21.13
C VAL A 251 -2.31 6.38 20.61
N LEU A 252 -1.69 7.18 19.75
CA LEU A 252 -0.42 6.84 19.10
C LEU A 252 0.82 7.42 19.79
N GLN A 253 0.68 8.09 20.93
CA GLN A 253 1.74 8.89 21.55
C GLN A 253 3.03 8.07 21.76
N ASP A 254 2.91 6.89 22.36
CA ASP A 254 4.06 6.00 22.62
C ASP A 254 4.72 5.51 21.33
N GLU A 255 3.92 5.24 20.29
CA GLU A 255 4.46 4.83 19.00
C GLU A 255 5.21 5.98 18.31
N ILE A 256 4.68 7.21 18.39
CA ILE A 256 5.24 8.39 17.72
C ILE A 256 6.67 8.65 18.18
N GLU A 257 6.99 8.46 19.45
CA GLU A 257 8.35 8.66 19.97
C GLU A 257 9.40 7.76 19.28
N THR A 258 8.98 6.55 18.90
CA THR A 258 9.85 5.56 18.22
C THR A 258 9.93 5.74 16.70
N ARG A 259 9.14 6.65 16.12
CA ARG A 259 9.10 6.89 14.67
C ARG A 259 10.31 7.69 14.17
N PRO A 260 10.58 7.64 12.85
CA PRO A 260 11.61 8.48 12.24
C PRO A 260 11.43 9.96 12.57
N TYR A 261 12.55 10.69 12.67
CA TYR A 261 12.57 12.10 13.05
C TYR A 261 11.65 12.97 12.17
N SER A 262 11.64 12.74 10.85
CA SER A 262 10.77 13.45 9.90
C SER A 262 9.29 13.34 10.29
N SER A 263 8.84 12.14 10.65
CA SER A 263 7.46 11.86 11.05
C SER A 263 7.11 12.59 12.35
N LYS A 264 8.02 12.60 13.34
CA LYS A 264 7.85 13.32 14.60
C LYS A 264 7.72 14.84 14.38
N VAL A 265 8.51 15.41 13.47
CA VAL A 265 8.42 16.83 13.11
C VAL A 265 7.08 17.17 12.46
N LEU A 266 6.54 16.30 11.60
CA LEU A 266 5.21 16.51 11.01
C LEU A 266 4.11 16.53 12.07
N TRP A 267 4.17 15.62 13.05
CA TRP A 267 3.28 15.66 14.20
C TRP A 267 3.41 16.94 15.00
N LEU A 268 4.64 17.38 15.28
CA LEU A 268 4.87 18.63 16.01
C LEU A 268 4.22 19.83 15.29
N LYS A 269 4.36 19.91 13.96
CA LYS A 269 3.73 20.96 13.14
C LYS A 269 2.20 20.96 13.23
N LEU A 270 1.58 19.77 13.29
CA LEU A 270 0.13 19.65 13.48
C LEU A 270 -0.27 20.12 14.88
N LEU A 271 0.43 19.66 15.92
CA LEU A 271 0.18 20.06 17.31
C LEU A 271 0.34 21.57 17.52
N ALA A 272 1.28 22.20 16.81
CA ALA A 272 1.49 23.65 16.89
C ALA A 272 0.27 24.46 16.44
N ARG A 273 -0.61 23.87 15.62
CA ARG A 273 -1.86 24.50 15.15
C ARG A 273 -3.07 24.21 16.06
N MET A 274 -2.91 23.40 17.11
CA MET A 274 -3.97 23.01 18.04
C MET A 274 -3.65 23.51 19.45
N PRO A 275 -4.19 24.67 19.87
CA PRO A 275 -3.91 25.26 21.19
C PRO A 275 -4.24 24.32 22.36
N GLU A 276 -5.24 23.46 22.21
CA GLU A 276 -5.68 22.48 23.20
C GLU A 276 -4.60 21.42 23.50
N MET A 277 -3.70 21.16 22.54
CA MET A 277 -2.63 20.15 22.64
C MET A 277 -1.28 20.77 23.02
N SER A 278 -1.29 21.92 23.71
CA SER A 278 -0.08 22.65 24.06
C SER A 278 0.91 21.85 24.92
N VAL A 279 0.41 20.99 25.81
CA VAL A 279 1.26 20.11 26.64
C VAL A 279 1.96 19.07 25.76
N GLN A 280 1.22 18.38 24.90
CA GLN A 280 1.76 17.35 24.01
C GLN A 280 2.74 17.94 22.99
N HIS A 281 2.47 19.15 22.49
CA HIS A 281 3.39 19.88 21.65
C HIS A 281 4.71 20.16 22.38
N GLU A 282 4.64 20.66 23.61
CA GLU A 282 5.82 20.96 24.42
C GLU A 282 6.65 19.70 24.68
N ASP A 283 6.02 18.61 25.09
CA ASP A 283 6.69 17.33 25.37
C ASP A 283 7.40 16.80 24.11
N LEU A 284 6.72 16.76 22.98
CA LEU A 284 7.29 16.28 21.71
C LEU A 284 8.41 17.19 21.22
N ALA A 285 8.28 18.51 21.34
CA ALA A 285 9.33 19.44 20.91
C ALA A 285 10.58 19.30 21.78
N LEU A 286 10.42 19.20 23.10
CA LEU A 286 11.55 19.00 24.01
C LEU A 286 12.23 17.65 23.78
N HIS A 287 11.46 16.59 23.52
CA HIS A 287 12.01 15.30 23.13
C HIS A 287 12.84 15.41 21.83
N LEU A 288 12.32 16.08 20.79
CA LEU A 288 13.03 16.27 19.53
C LEU A 288 14.30 17.10 19.68
N LEU A 289 14.28 18.15 20.49
CA LEU A 289 15.45 18.98 20.79
C LEU A 289 16.46 18.24 21.65
N GLN A 290 16.02 17.30 22.49
CA GLN A 290 16.92 16.38 23.17
C GLN A 290 17.55 15.38 22.20
N ASP A 291 16.89 14.96 21.13
CA ASP A 291 17.53 14.07 20.15
C ASP A 291 18.59 14.79 19.32
N GLN A 292 18.20 15.92 18.69
CA GLN A 292 19.09 16.76 17.89
C GLN A 292 18.60 18.20 17.86
N PHE A 293 19.53 19.16 17.72
CA PHE A 293 19.14 20.56 17.59
C PHE A 293 18.63 20.86 16.18
N ASP A 294 17.32 21.11 16.07
CA ASP A 294 16.68 21.57 14.85
C ASP A 294 16.12 22.99 15.05
N PRO A 295 16.57 23.97 14.24
CA PRO A 295 16.08 25.35 14.29
C PRO A 295 14.56 25.51 14.18
N GLU A 296 13.90 24.73 13.33
CA GLU A 296 12.45 24.80 13.12
C GLU A 296 11.71 24.27 14.34
N VAL A 297 12.14 23.14 14.90
CA VAL A 297 11.57 22.57 16.13
C VAL A 297 11.73 23.54 17.30
N PHE A 298 12.92 24.13 17.45
CA PHE A 298 13.18 25.11 18.51
C PHE A 298 12.28 26.33 18.35
N TYR A 299 12.13 26.82 17.12
CA TYR A 299 11.25 27.94 16.81
C TYR A 299 9.80 27.65 17.19
N LEU A 300 9.26 26.49 16.79
CA LEU A 300 7.88 26.08 17.11
C LEU A 300 7.66 26.03 18.63
N TRP A 301 8.59 25.39 19.36
CA TRP A 301 8.55 25.35 20.82
C TRP A 301 8.58 26.74 21.44
N PHE A 302 9.58 27.54 21.10
CA PHE A 302 9.79 28.86 21.70
C PHE A 302 8.63 29.80 21.43
N GLN A 303 8.14 29.84 20.18
CA GLN A 303 6.99 30.65 19.81
C GLN A 303 5.76 30.28 20.64
N GLN A 304 5.48 28.99 20.80
CA GLN A 304 4.33 28.55 21.59
C GLN A 304 4.44 28.99 23.06
N GLN A 305 5.63 28.94 23.66
CA GLN A 305 5.84 29.39 25.05
C GLN A 305 5.57 30.88 25.22
N LEU A 306 5.98 31.70 24.25
CA LEU A 306 5.77 33.15 24.28
C LEU A 306 4.32 33.57 23.99
N LEU A 307 3.57 32.77 23.23
CA LEU A 307 2.16 33.04 22.93
C LEU A 307 1.20 32.69 24.08
N LYS A 308 1.67 32.05 25.16
CA LYS A 308 0.88 31.82 26.37
C LYS A 308 0.43 33.16 26.96
N GLN A 309 -0.77 33.22 27.56
CA GLN A 309 -1.30 34.45 28.17
C GLN A 309 -0.35 35.01 29.25
N ILE A 310 0.32 34.12 29.99
CA ILE A 310 1.35 34.45 30.98
C ILE A 310 2.56 33.56 30.67
N PRO A 311 3.54 34.05 29.89
CA PRO A 311 4.74 33.28 29.59
C PRO A 311 5.59 33.06 30.85
N ASP A 312 5.99 31.82 31.12
CA ASP A 312 6.95 31.49 32.17
C ASP A 312 8.38 31.67 31.65
N TYR A 313 8.85 32.91 31.65
CA TYR A 313 10.18 33.27 31.18
C TYR A 313 11.31 32.53 31.93
N ALA A 314 11.12 32.22 33.21
CA ALA A 314 12.13 31.53 34.01
C ALA A 314 12.27 30.06 33.56
N TYR A 315 11.14 29.39 33.33
CA TYR A 315 11.13 28.05 32.78
C TYR A 315 11.76 27.99 31.39
N VAL A 316 11.37 28.90 30.49
CA VAL A 316 11.91 28.95 29.11
C VAL A 316 13.42 29.20 29.13
N GLU A 317 13.91 30.12 29.96
CA GLU A 317 15.34 30.38 30.12
C GLU A 317 16.10 29.14 30.60
N GLN A 318 15.58 28.44 31.62
CA GLN A 318 16.21 27.21 32.12
C GLN A 318 16.33 26.14 31.03
N ARG A 319 15.30 25.97 30.20
CA ARG A 319 15.35 25.04 29.05
C ARG A 319 16.38 25.46 28.01
N ILE A 320 16.50 26.75 27.72
CA ILE A 320 17.53 27.24 26.79
C ILE A 320 18.94 26.98 27.36
N ILE A 321 19.16 27.24 28.66
CA ILE A 321 20.46 26.96 29.30
C ILE A 321 20.81 25.46 29.20
N GLN A 322 19.83 24.56 29.41
CA GLN A 322 20.03 23.11 29.23
C GLN A 322 20.43 22.77 27.79
N LEU A 323 19.79 23.41 26.79
CA LEU A 323 20.14 23.21 25.39
C LEU A 323 21.52 23.77 25.04
N GLU A 324 21.94 24.90 25.61
CA GLU A 324 23.28 25.46 25.39
C GLU A 324 24.39 24.60 25.99
N GLN A 325 24.13 23.94 27.11
CA GLN A 325 25.06 22.97 27.70
C GLN A 325 25.29 21.77 26.77
N ARG A 326 24.27 21.40 25.98
CA ARG A 326 24.32 20.27 25.06
C ARG A 326 24.84 20.66 23.68
N TYR A 327 24.35 21.77 23.14
CA TYR A 327 24.64 22.27 21.81
C TYR A 327 25.44 23.57 21.92
N THR A 328 26.76 23.43 21.77
CA THR A 328 27.65 24.59 21.80
C THR A 328 27.53 25.40 20.52
N SER A 329 27.75 26.72 20.63
CA SER A 329 27.87 27.62 19.48
C SER A 329 26.61 27.78 18.61
N VAL A 330 25.41 27.70 19.21
CA VAL A 330 24.13 27.89 18.50
C VAL A 330 23.62 29.33 18.68
N PRO A 331 23.69 30.20 17.66
CA PRO A 331 23.28 31.61 17.78
C PRO A 331 21.80 31.80 18.11
N MET A 332 20.95 30.86 17.70
CA MET A 332 19.51 30.89 17.93
C MET A 332 19.14 30.85 19.42
N LEU A 333 19.93 30.14 20.24
CA LEU A 333 19.72 30.08 21.69
C LEU A 333 20.05 31.42 22.35
N ALA A 334 21.14 32.07 21.92
CA ALA A 334 21.48 33.42 22.36
C ALA A 334 20.43 34.46 21.91
N PHE A 335 19.94 34.33 20.68
CA PHE A 335 18.86 35.16 20.16
C PHE A 335 17.58 35.03 21.02
N ALA A 336 17.17 33.79 21.34
CA ALA A 336 16.00 33.55 22.18
C ALA A 336 16.16 34.09 23.61
N LYS A 337 17.32 33.90 24.25
CA LYS A 337 17.60 34.48 25.58
C LYS A 337 17.55 36.01 25.58
N TRP A 338 18.01 36.65 24.51
CA TRP A 338 17.93 38.11 24.40
C TRP A 338 16.49 38.61 24.50
N HIS A 339 15.54 37.93 23.84
CA HIS A 339 14.11 38.26 23.95
C HIS A 339 13.58 38.08 25.37
N ILE A 340 14.00 37.02 26.06
CA ILE A 340 13.64 36.79 27.47
C ILE A 340 14.19 37.90 28.38
N TYR A 341 15.45 38.28 28.22
CA TYR A 341 16.10 39.33 29.02
C TYR A 341 15.46 40.68 28.79
N THR A 342 15.10 40.98 27.55
CA THR A 342 14.38 42.21 27.21
C THR A 342 12.99 42.24 27.84
N ALA A 343 12.23 41.14 27.76
CA ALA A 343 10.90 41.03 28.36
C ALA A 343 10.92 41.07 29.90
N THR A 344 11.99 40.58 30.52
CA THR A 344 12.19 40.57 31.98
C THR A 344 12.98 41.78 32.50
N GLN A 345 13.20 42.81 31.67
CA GLN A 345 13.90 44.07 32.02
C GLN A 345 15.38 43.90 32.46
N ARG A 346 16.03 42.80 32.07
CA ARG A 346 17.46 42.51 32.34
C ARG A 346 18.35 43.04 31.21
N GLN A 347 18.37 44.35 31.03
CA GLN A 347 19.05 45.01 29.90
C GLN A 347 20.56 44.72 29.84
N ALA A 348 21.26 44.71 30.99
CA ALA A 348 22.70 44.46 31.03
C ALA A 348 23.06 43.05 30.52
N GLU A 349 22.27 42.04 30.85
CA GLU A 349 22.45 40.66 30.36
C GLU A 349 22.12 40.57 28.86
N ALA A 350 21.08 41.27 28.40
CA ALA A 350 20.72 41.33 26.98
C ALA A 350 21.86 41.96 26.14
N GLU A 351 22.47 43.05 26.60
CA GLU A 351 23.59 43.70 25.91
C GLU A 351 24.83 42.80 25.82
N GLN A 352 25.11 42.02 26.87
CA GLN A 352 26.22 41.06 26.84
C GLN A 352 26.04 40.01 25.73
N LEU A 353 24.81 39.53 25.51
CA LEU A 353 24.54 38.55 24.44
C LEU A 353 24.82 39.11 23.04
N LEU A 354 24.68 40.42 22.81
CA LEU A 354 24.91 41.04 21.50
C LEU A 354 26.38 40.98 21.04
N THR A 355 27.31 40.76 21.97
CA THR A 355 28.74 40.58 21.66
C THR A 355 29.06 39.20 21.08
N LEU A 356 28.14 38.24 21.24
CA LEU A 356 28.28 36.88 20.72
C LEU A 356 27.90 36.81 19.24
N TYR A 357 28.57 35.93 18.50
CA TYR A 357 28.34 35.64 17.08
C TYR A 357 28.27 36.90 16.18
N PRO A 358 29.39 37.63 16.00
CA PRO A 358 29.42 38.90 15.27
C PRO A 358 28.95 38.76 13.81
N ASP A 359 29.21 37.63 13.16
CA ASP A 359 28.88 37.43 11.74
C ASP A 359 27.51 36.77 11.52
N ASN A 360 26.74 36.51 12.57
CA ASN A 360 25.42 35.86 12.45
C ASN A 360 24.30 36.87 12.13
N ILE A 361 23.40 36.49 11.23
CA ILE A 361 22.28 37.31 10.75
C ILE A 361 21.30 37.67 11.89
N LEU A 362 20.92 36.70 12.73
CA LEU A 362 19.99 36.91 13.85
C LEU A 362 20.57 37.88 14.89
N MET A 363 21.84 37.70 15.24
CA MET A 363 22.51 38.60 16.19
C MET A 363 22.75 40.00 15.61
N SER A 364 23.01 40.09 14.30
CA SER A 364 23.12 41.37 13.60
C SER A 364 21.79 42.12 13.58
N TYR A 365 20.68 41.41 13.32
CA TYR A 365 19.34 41.96 13.47
C TYR A 365 19.12 42.52 14.88
N LEU A 366 19.47 41.78 15.94
CA LEU A 366 19.31 42.25 17.32
C LEU A 366 20.16 43.49 17.65
N ARG A 367 21.41 43.56 17.16
CA ARG A 367 22.28 44.75 17.32
C ARG A 367 21.72 45.99 16.62
N ILE A 368 21.17 45.82 15.42
CA ILE A 368 20.53 46.93 14.69
C ILE A 368 19.23 47.31 15.42
N LYS A 369 18.42 46.34 15.84
CA LYS A 369 17.20 46.59 16.60
C LYS A 369 17.47 47.33 17.92
N SER A 370 18.50 46.93 18.67
CA SER A 370 18.85 47.58 19.94
C SER A 370 19.35 49.02 19.76
N THR A 371 19.99 49.33 18.62
CA THR A 371 20.45 50.70 18.32
C THR A 371 19.32 51.60 17.81
N LEU A 372 18.28 51.03 17.19
CA LEU A 372 17.11 51.78 16.73
C LEU A 372 16.13 52.17 17.87
N GLY A 373 16.25 51.54 19.05
CA GLY A 373 15.44 51.89 20.23
C GLY A 373 13.94 51.72 19.98
N ASP A 374 13.15 52.74 20.32
CA ASP A 374 11.67 52.74 20.17
C ASP A 374 11.17 53.24 18.80
N ASN A 375 12.04 53.40 17.80
CA ASN A 375 11.63 53.89 16.49
C ASN A 375 10.89 52.81 15.68
N GLN A 376 9.57 52.72 15.90
CA GLN A 376 8.71 51.69 15.31
C GLN A 376 8.74 51.66 13.78
N ASP A 377 8.89 52.80 13.10
CA ASP A 377 8.92 52.84 11.64
C ASP A 377 10.20 52.23 11.07
N LEU A 378 11.36 52.50 11.70
CA LEU A 378 12.63 51.90 11.31
C LEU A 378 12.69 50.40 11.66
N ILE A 379 12.08 49.99 12.78
CA ILE A 379 11.95 48.58 13.13
C ILE A 379 11.09 47.82 12.11
N LYS A 380 9.98 48.41 11.65
CA LYS A 380 9.16 47.81 10.59
C LYS A 380 9.95 47.65 9.28
N GLN A 381 10.75 48.65 8.90
CA GLN A 381 11.62 48.55 7.72
C GLN A 381 12.71 47.48 7.91
N LEU A 382 13.29 47.38 9.10
CA LEU A 382 14.26 46.33 9.44
C LEU A 382 13.63 44.95 9.32
N ASN A 383 12.43 44.75 9.88
CA ASN A 383 11.70 43.49 9.77
C ASN A 383 11.47 43.12 8.30
N LEU A 384 10.99 44.06 7.45
CA LEU A 384 10.80 43.79 6.02
C LEU A 384 12.08 43.35 5.30
N ILE A 385 13.24 43.87 5.68
CA ILE A 385 14.52 43.49 5.07
C ILE A 385 14.92 42.07 5.47
N PHE A 386 14.77 41.73 6.75
CA PHE A 386 15.20 40.44 7.28
C PHE A 386 14.18 39.32 7.06
N GLU A 387 12.87 39.60 7.10
CA GLU A 387 11.80 38.62 6.83
C GLU A 387 11.79 38.08 5.39
N ASN A 388 12.44 38.79 4.45
CA ASN A 388 12.62 38.33 3.08
C ASN A 388 13.84 37.39 2.90
N ASP A 389 14.65 37.18 3.94
CA ASP A 389 15.72 36.18 3.93
C ASP A 389 15.14 34.80 4.26
N VAL A 390 15.42 33.82 3.42
CA VAL A 390 14.96 32.42 3.55
C VAL A 390 15.42 31.78 4.87
N ASN A 391 16.48 32.31 5.49
CA ASN A 391 17.04 31.81 6.75
C ASN A 391 16.58 32.60 7.98
N PHE A 392 15.73 33.62 7.82
CA PHE A 392 15.23 34.42 8.93
C PHE A 392 13.93 33.83 9.48
N LEU A 393 13.98 33.40 10.74
CA LEU A 393 12.80 32.95 11.47
C LEU A 393 12.02 34.16 11.98
N ASN A 394 10.79 34.33 11.49
CA ASN A 394 9.95 35.45 11.86
C ASN A 394 9.20 35.19 13.18
N PHE A 395 9.83 35.48 14.32
CA PHE A 395 9.17 35.37 15.61
C PHE A 395 8.02 36.40 15.72
N LYS A 396 6.78 35.92 15.80
CA LYS A 396 5.62 36.75 16.21
C LYS A 396 5.75 37.07 17.71
N ILE A 397 6.44 38.16 18.04
CA ILE A 397 6.64 38.66 19.41
C ILE A 397 5.95 40.00 19.55
#